data_AF-G3J036-F1
#
_entry.id   AF-G3J036-F1
#
_cell.length_a   1.000
_cell.length_b   1.000
_cell.length_c   1.000
_cell.angle_alpha   90.00
_cell.angle_beta   90.00
_cell.angle_gamma   90.00
#
_symmetry.space_group_name_H-M   'P 1'
#
loop_
_entity.id
_entity.type
_entity.pdbx_description
1 polymer ?
#
loop_
_entity_poly.entity_id
_entity_poly.type
_entity_poly.pdbx_seq_one_letter_code
_entity_poly.pdbx_strand_id
1 'polypeptide(L)'
;MQHDEQEDKTLYKVVVNHEEQYSIWPADRENPLGWKDVGYSGLKAECLAHIETIWQDMRPLSLRRQMEDAAQNPQPPTEALLTEAGSEDDLVERLANGSHPIELGLRPEKTVAALQVCLDRGFVHLHFPQTQGGTELGIKLDQNESDLSQADFESQTGKVRLIGGLTLNYTKVRCIADIDLATLSGQGHLEIITG
;
A
#
# COMPACT_ATOMS: atom_id res chain seq x y z
N MET A 1 16.51 -13.04 27.73
CA MET A 1 17.83 -12.43 27.53
C MET A 1 17.59 -10.92 27.39
N GLN A 2 17.75 -10.19 28.49
CA GLN A 2 17.58 -8.73 28.57
C GLN A 2 18.88 -8.11 28.03
N HIS A 3 18.81 -7.26 27.00
CA HIS A 3 19.99 -6.61 26.44
C HIS A 3 20.36 -5.39 27.29
N ASP A 4 21.51 -5.51 27.95
CA ASP A 4 22.47 -4.46 28.33
C ASP A 4 21.93 -3.03 28.54
N GLU A 5 21.63 -2.71 29.80
CA GLU A 5 21.72 -1.36 30.38
C GLU A 5 23.20 -0.96 30.51
N GLN A 6 23.89 -0.80 29.38
CA GLN A 6 25.19 -0.15 29.37
C GLN A 6 24.95 1.33 29.69
N GLU A 7 25.43 1.80 30.86
CA GLU A 7 25.42 3.21 31.24
C GLU A 7 26.23 4.03 30.21
N ASP A 8 25.56 4.42 29.14
CA ASP A 8 26.07 5.36 28.16
C ASP A 8 26.16 6.73 28.84
N LYS A 9 27.32 7.04 29.41
CA LYS A 9 27.68 8.38 29.96
C LYS A 9 27.78 9.46 28.88
N THR A 10 27.39 9.13 27.65
CA THR A 10 27.35 10.01 26.49
C THR A 10 26.28 11.08 26.72
N LEU A 11 26.67 12.34 26.54
CA LEU A 11 25.75 13.47 26.63
C LEU A 11 24.99 13.60 25.32
N TYR A 12 23.67 13.69 25.43
CA TYR A 12 22.75 13.92 24.34
C TYR A 12 22.06 15.28 24.53
N LYS A 13 21.59 15.83 23.42
CA LYS A 13 20.75 17.03 23.38
C LYS A 13 19.46 16.69 22.65
N VAL A 14 18.37 17.31 23.07
CA VAL A 14 17.07 17.16 22.45
C VAL A 14 16.99 18.10 21.26
N VAL A 15 16.64 17.53 20.10
CA VAL A 15 16.47 18.24 18.85
C VAL A 15 15.05 18.07 18.34
N VAL A 16 14.55 19.07 17.62
CA VAL A 16 13.23 19.09 17.00
C VAL A 16 13.35 19.44 15.52
N ASN A 17 12.62 18.75 14.67
CA ASN A 17 12.55 19.07 13.25
C ASN A 17 11.42 20.10 12.96
N HIS A 18 11.28 20.47 11.69
CA HIS A 18 10.24 21.39 11.22
C HIS A 18 8.80 20.84 11.33
N GLU A 19 8.64 19.55 11.61
CA GLU A 19 7.35 18.88 11.81
C GLU A 19 7.01 18.64 13.30
N GLU A 20 7.76 19.27 14.22
CA GLU A 20 7.63 19.10 15.68
C GLU A 20 7.92 17.68 16.18
N GLN A 21 8.71 16.90 15.44
CA GLN A 21 9.17 15.60 15.88
C GLN A 21 10.42 15.76 16.72
N TYR A 22 10.38 15.22 17.95
CA TYR A 22 11.49 15.29 18.90
C TYR A 22 12.39 14.07 18.79
N SER A 23 13.69 14.28 18.86
CA SER A 23 14.69 13.21 18.90
C SER A 23 15.88 13.61 19.77
N ILE A 24 16.75 12.66 20.07
CA ILE A 24 18.02 12.89 20.78
C ILE A 24 19.18 12.85 19.79
N TRP A 25 20.11 13.78 19.93
CA TRP A 25 21.33 13.87 19.12
C TRP A 25 22.55 13.96 20.03
N PRO A 26 23.72 13.41 19.66
CA PRO A 26 24.93 13.56 20.47
C PRO A 26 25.30 15.04 20.65
N ALA A 27 25.59 15.45 21.89
CA ALA A 27 25.86 16.85 22.21
C ALA A 27 27.19 17.36 21.59
N ASP A 28 28.11 16.45 21.28
CA ASP A 28 29.40 16.74 20.62
C ASP A 28 29.27 17.02 19.12
N ARG A 29 28.09 16.82 18.52
CA ARG A 29 27.87 16.95 17.08
C ARG A 29 27.01 18.14 16.72
N GLU A 30 27.34 18.75 15.59
CA GLU A 30 26.47 19.72 14.93
C GLU A 30 25.15 19.06 14.50
N ASN A 31 24.08 19.86 14.46
CA ASN A 31 22.76 19.34 14.13
C ASN A 31 22.64 19.03 12.64
N PRO A 32 21.90 17.97 12.29
CA PRO A 32 21.52 17.74 10.90
C PRO A 32 20.73 18.93 10.34
N LEU A 33 20.81 19.12 9.02
CA LEU A 33 20.06 20.17 8.32
C LEU A 33 18.56 20.04 8.61
N GLY A 34 17.92 21.12 9.05
CA GLY A 34 16.48 21.14 9.35
C GLY A 34 16.10 20.70 10.77
N TRP A 35 17.08 20.36 11.62
CA TRP A 35 16.89 20.08 13.04
C TRP A 35 17.41 21.24 13.89
N LYS A 36 16.71 21.54 14.98
CA LYS A 36 17.03 22.64 15.90
C LYS A 36 17.13 22.11 17.33
N ASP A 37 18.04 22.68 18.13
CA ASP A 37 18.13 22.35 19.55
C ASP A 37 16.92 22.88 20.31
N VAL A 38 16.36 22.05 21.18
CA VAL A 38 15.23 22.41 22.07
C VAL A 38 15.73 23.09 23.35
N GLY A 39 17.05 23.06 23.59
CA GLY A 39 17.69 23.68 24.77
C GLY A 39 17.79 22.77 25.99
N TYR A 40 17.48 21.48 25.85
CA TYR A 40 17.68 20.46 26.88
C TYR A 40 18.77 19.48 26.49
N SER A 41 19.73 19.24 27.39
CA SER A 41 20.82 18.27 27.21
C SER A 41 21.10 17.53 28.50
N GLY A 42 21.35 16.22 28.41
CA GLY A 42 21.59 15.35 29.55
C GLY A 42 21.96 13.95 29.11
N LEU A 43 21.85 12.98 30.01
CA LEU A 43 22.00 11.57 29.63
C LEU A 43 20.83 11.13 28.75
N LYS A 44 21.02 10.05 28.01
CA LYS A 44 20.00 9.48 27.12
C LYS A 44 18.64 9.33 27.81
N ALA A 45 18.63 8.78 29.02
CA ALA A 45 17.40 8.56 29.80
C ALA A 45 16.72 9.88 30.19
N GLU A 46 17.49 10.90 30.57
CA GLU A 46 16.96 12.22 30.93
C GLU A 46 16.38 12.94 29.71
N CYS A 47 17.06 12.86 28.56
CA CYS A 47 16.56 13.44 27.31
C CYS A 47 15.29 12.74 26.83
N LEU A 48 15.20 11.40 26.92
CA LEU A 48 14.00 10.66 26.54
C LEU A 48 12.83 10.97 27.48
N ALA A 49 13.04 11.01 28.80
CA ALA A 49 12.01 11.38 29.77
C ALA A 49 11.53 12.84 29.56
N HIS A 50 12.44 13.75 29.20
CA HIS A 50 12.09 15.12 28.84
C HIS A 50 11.22 15.15 27.58
N ILE A 51 11.57 14.39 26.53
CA ILE A 51 10.78 14.25 25.30
C ILE A 51 9.40 13.69 25.61
N GLU A 52 9.28 12.62 26.41
CA GLU A 52 7.99 12.04 26.82
C GLU A 52 7.11 13.06 27.57
N THR A 53 7.73 13.97 28.33
CA THR A 53 7.01 15.00 29.08
C THR A 53 6.50 16.12 28.18
N ILE A 54 7.31 16.57 27.21
CA ILE A 54 6.97 17.71 26.33
C ILE A 54 6.18 17.28 25.08
N TRP A 55 6.36 16.04 24.62
CA TRP A 55 5.69 15.48 23.45
C TRP A 55 4.36 14.82 23.82
N GLN A 56 3.55 15.50 24.62
CA GLN A 56 2.23 15.01 25.07
C GLN A 56 1.21 14.84 23.94
N ASP A 57 1.46 15.47 22.80
CA ASP A 57 0.59 15.38 21.65
C ASP A 57 1.45 15.17 20.40
N MET A 58 1.49 13.91 19.97
CA MET A 58 2.28 13.39 18.85
C MET A 58 1.67 13.71 17.48
N ARG A 59 0.61 14.50 17.43
CA ARG A 59 0.00 14.93 16.17
C ARG A 59 0.95 15.93 15.45
N PRO A 60 1.32 15.66 14.19
CA PRO A 60 2.21 16.55 13.44
C PRO A 60 1.56 17.93 13.25
N LEU A 61 2.38 18.99 13.22
CA LEU A 61 1.94 20.39 13.15
C LEU A 61 1.01 20.68 11.95
N SER A 62 1.16 19.93 10.86
CA SER A 62 0.28 19.97 9.67
C SER A 62 -1.16 19.56 10.00
N LEU A 63 -1.34 18.56 10.87
CA LEU A 63 -2.66 18.10 11.31
C LEU A 63 -3.31 19.13 12.24
N ARG A 64 -2.52 19.78 13.11
CA ARG A 64 -3.00 20.85 13.99
C ARG A 64 -3.48 22.06 13.21
N ARG A 65 -2.74 22.48 12.18
CA ARG A 65 -3.13 23.59 11.29
C ARG A 65 -4.44 23.32 10.55
N GLN A 66 -4.66 22.10 10.08
CA GLN A 66 -5.94 21.73 9.46
C GLN A 66 -7.12 21.78 10.44
N MET A 67 -6.89 21.47 11.72
CA MET A 67 -7.94 21.54 12.75
C MET A 67 -8.26 22.98 13.20
N GLU A 68 -7.27 23.88 13.24
CA GLU A 68 -7.47 25.29 13.54
C GLU A 68 -8.25 26.02 12.44
N ASP A 69 -7.98 25.69 11.17
CA ASP A 69 -8.71 26.20 10.00
C ASP A 69 -10.19 25.77 10.03
N ALA A 70 -10.45 24.52 10.42
CA ALA A 70 -11.80 23.96 10.55
C ALA A 70 -12.63 24.58 11.70
N ALA A 71 -11.98 25.15 12.73
CA ALA A 71 -12.66 25.77 13.87
C ALA A 71 -13.12 27.21 13.59
N GLN A 72 -12.46 27.93 12.69
CA GLN A 72 -12.81 29.32 12.34
C GLN A 72 -13.83 29.42 11.21
N ASN A 73 -13.98 28.36 10.40
CA ASN A 73 -14.98 28.28 9.36
C ASN A 73 -15.65 26.90 9.44
N PRO A 74 -16.77 26.74 10.17
CA PRO A 74 -17.44 25.45 10.28
C PRO A 74 -18.03 25.09 8.92
N GLN A 75 -17.25 24.38 8.11
CA GLN A 75 -17.78 23.65 6.98
C GLN A 75 -18.71 22.56 7.53
N PRO A 76 -19.87 22.31 6.90
CA PRO A 76 -20.76 21.23 7.31
C PRO A 76 -19.99 19.89 7.33
N PRO A 77 -20.43 18.91 8.15
CA PRO A 77 -19.75 17.63 8.28
C PRO A 77 -19.47 17.00 6.91
N THR A 78 -18.28 16.42 6.82
CA THR A 78 -17.58 15.87 5.65
C THR A 78 -18.30 14.70 4.95
N GLU A 79 -19.59 14.84 4.63
CA GLU A 79 -20.32 13.95 3.73
C GLU A 79 -20.31 14.46 2.27
N ALA A 80 -19.71 15.63 1.99
CA ALA A 80 -19.79 16.26 0.66
C ALA A 80 -18.45 16.66 0.01
N LEU A 81 -17.30 16.18 0.50
CA LEU A 81 -15.97 16.44 -0.10
C LEU A 81 -15.09 15.18 -0.16
N LEU A 82 -15.67 14.06 -0.62
CA LEU A 82 -14.92 12.95 -1.23
C LEU A 82 -15.10 13.03 -2.75
N THR A 83 -14.38 13.97 -3.33
CA THR A 83 -14.12 14.18 -4.76
C THR A 83 -12.99 15.19 -4.66
N GLU A 84 -11.71 14.81 -4.69
CA GLU A 84 -11.02 14.24 -5.84
C GLU A 84 -9.77 13.44 -5.40
N ALA A 85 -9.94 12.12 -5.27
CA ALA A 85 -8.93 11.06 -5.47
C ALA A 85 -9.69 9.76 -5.25
N GLY A 86 -9.90 8.97 -6.32
CA GLY A 86 -10.75 7.77 -6.27
C GLY A 86 -10.36 6.87 -5.10
N SER A 87 -11.24 6.79 -4.10
CA SER A 87 -11.08 5.91 -2.94
C SER A 87 -10.84 4.48 -3.41
N GLU A 88 -10.07 3.67 -2.70
CA GLU A 88 -9.80 2.29 -3.11
C GLU A 88 -11.10 1.42 -3.19
N ASP A 89 -12.21 1.89 -2.62
CA ASP A 89 -13.58 1.35 -2.81
C ASP A 89 -14.09 1.53 -4.27
N ASP A 90 -13.80 2.69 -4.89
CA ASP A 90 -14.08 3.00 -6.30
C ASP A 90 -13.32 2.05 -7.23
N LEU A 91 -12.17 1.51 -6.83
CA LEU A 91 -11.45 0.54 -7.65
C LEU A 91 -12.26 -0.75 -7.86
N VAL A 92 -12.89 -1.27 -6.80
CA VAL A 92 -13.71 -2.48 -6.90
C VAL A 92 -14.93 -2.21 -7.78
N GLU A 93 -15.64 -1.11 -7.53
CA GLU A 93 -16.81 -0.73 -8.33
C GLU A 93 -16.44 -0.49 -9.80
N ARG A 94 -15.32 0.18 -10.07
CA ARG A 94 -14.83 0.44 -11.43
C ARG A 94 -14.47 -0.84 -12.14
N LEU A 95 -13.67 -1.70 -11.51
CA LEU A 95 -13.26 -2.96 -12.12
C LEU A 95 -14.43 -3.95 -12.22
N ALA A 96 -15.49 -3.78 -11.43
CA ALA A 96 -16.73 -4.51 -11.57
C ALA A 96 -17.66 -3.93 -12.66
N ASN A 97 -17.53 -2.65 -12.96
CA ASN A 97 -18.32 -1.99 -13.99
C ASN A 97 -17.69 -2.18 -15.38
N GLY A 98 -17.98 -3.33 -15.98
CA GLY A 98 -17.57 -3.68 -17.34
C GLY A 98 -16.27 -4.47 -17.41
N SER A 99 -15.74 -4.65 -18.62
CA SER A 99 -14.50 -5.38 -18.85
C SER A 99 -13.34 -4.41 -19.08
N HIS A 100 -12.22 -4.69 -18.42
CA HIS A 100 -11.03 -3.85 -18.46
C HIS A 100 -9.89 -4.60 -19.12
N PRO A 101 -9.05 -3.93 -19.93
CA PRO A 101 -7.86 -4.56 -20.46
C PRO A 101 -6.91 -4.92 -19.32
N ILE A 102 -6.41 -6.14 -19.37
CA ILE A 102 -5.48 -6.70 -18.40
C ILE A 102 -4.28 -7.29 -19.10
N GLU A 103 -3.18 -7.38 -18.35
CA GLU A 103 -1.96 -8.06 -18.74
C GLU A 103 -1.52 -9.00 -17.63
N LEU A 104 -0.90 -10.11 -17.99
CA LEU A 104 -0.32 -11.01 -16.99
C LEU A 104 0.92 -10.37 -16.34
N GLY A 105 0.88 -10.25 -15.01
CA GLY A 105 1.96 -9.77 -14.16
C GLY A 105 3.04 -10.83 -13.91
N LEU A 106 3.61 -11.38 -14.98
CA LEU A 106 4.65 -12.41 -14.91
C LEU A 106 6.03 -11.76 -14.81
N ARG A 107 6.74 -12.05 -13.72
CA ARG A 107 8.10 -11.58 -13.44
C ARG A 107 9.01 -12.80 -13.23
N PRO A 108 10.27 -12.78 -13.72
CA PRO A 108 10.93 -11.71 -14.45
C PRO A 108 10.54 -11.61 -15.93
N GLU A 109 10.06 -12.71 -16.53
CA GLU A 109 9.73 -12.79 -17.95
C GLU A 109 8.24 -13.09 -18.17
N LYS A 110 7.62 -12.38 -19.11
CA LYS A 110 6.25 -12.63 -19.56
C LYS A 110 6.25 -13.73 -20.62
N THR A 111 6.26 -14.98 -20.18
CA THR A 111 6.22 -16.16 -21.06
C THR A 111 5.10 -17.12 -20.66
N VAL A 112 4.63 -17.93 -21.61
CA VAL A 112 3.65 -18.99 -21.33
C VAL A 112 4.17 -20.01 -20.30
N ALA A 113 5.47 -20.29 -20.30
CA ALA A 113 6.10 -21.14 -19.29
C ALA A 113 5.99 -20.53 -17.88
N ALA A 114 6.20 -19.22 -17.74
CA ALA A 114 6.01 -18.53 -16.46
C ALA A 114 4.54 -18.57 -16.01
N LEU A 115 3.59 -18.43 -16.94
CA LEU A 115 2.17 -18.60 -16.66
C LEU A 115 1.87 -20.01 -16.11
N GLN A 116 2.40 -21.06 -16.74
CA GLN A 116 2.21 -22.44 -16.26
C GLN A 116 2.70 -22.63 -14.82
N VAL A 117 3.84 -22.04 -14.47
CA VAL A 117 4.36 -22.08 -13.08
C VAL A 117 3.41 -21.36 -12.11
N CYS A 118 2.82 -20.24 -12.51
CA CYS A 118 1.82 -19.54 -11.69
C CYS A 118 0.53 -20.33 -11.54
N LEU A 119 0.06 -20.98 -12.61
CA LEU A 119 -1.11 -21.86 -12.58
C LEU A 119 -0.90 -23.05 -11.63
N ASP A 120 0.26 -23.70 -11.69
CA ASP A 120 0.64 -24.81 -10.80
C ASP A 120 0.67 -24.38 -9.32
N ARG A 121 1.16 -23.16 -9.06
CA ARG A 121 1.14 -22.56 -7.71
C ARG A 121 -0.25 -22.12 -7.24
N GLY A 122 -1.24 -22.07 -8.14
CA GLY A 122 -2.60 -21.61 -7.85
C GLY A 122 -2.70 -20.11 -7.56
N PHE A 123 -1.74 -19.31 -8.02
CA PHE A 123 -1.72 -17.87 -7.76
C PHE A 123 -1.14 -17.11 -8.96
N VAL A 124 -1.88 -16.13 -9.45
CA VAL A 124 -1.52 -15.33 -10.64
C VAL A 124 -1.67 -13.84 -10.32
N HIS A 125 -0.76 -13.03 -10.83
CA HIS A 125 -0.90 -11.57 -10.81
C HIS A 125 -1.49 -11.07 -12.12
N LEU A 126 -2.50 -10.21 -11.99
CA LEU A 126 -3.14 -9.51 -13.09
C LEU A 126 -2.84 -8.02 -12.98
N HIS A 127 -2.33 -7.44 -14.05
CA HIS A 127 -2.04 -6.02 -14.14
C HIS A 127 -3.14 -5.32 -14.93
N PHE A 128 -3.74 -4.28 -14.35
CA PHE A 128 -4.74 -3.42 -14.96
C PHE A 128 -4.06 -2.09 -15.31
N PRO A 129 -3.53 -1.92 -16.54
CA PRO A 129 -2.77 -0.73 -16.93
C PRO A 129 -3.63 0.54 -17.05
N GLN A 130 -4.96 0.41 -17.19
CA GLN A 130 -5.86 1.56 -17.33
C GLN A 130 -6.28 2.18 -15.99
N THR A 131 -5.92 1.59 -14.86
CA THR A 131 -6.15 2.21 -13.56
C THR A 131 -5.09 3.28 -13.29
N GLN A 132 -5.39 4.21 -12.39
CA GLN A 132 -4.51 5.32 -12.08
C GLN A 132 -3.23 4.82 -11.39
N GLY A 133 -2.11 4.77 -12.13
CA GLY A 133 -0.83 4.26 -11.66
C GLY A 133 -0.54 2.79 -11.97
N GLY A 134 -1.47 2.07 -12.62
CA GLY A 134 -1.36 0.64 -12.91
C GLY A 134 -1.58 -0.22 -11.66
N THR A 135 -2.68 -0.97 -11.63
CA THR A 135 -3.03 -1.80 -10.46
C THR A 135 -2.60 -3.24 -10.74
N GLU A 136 -1.79 -3.81 -9.85
CA GLU A 136 -1.45 -5.25 -9.88
C GLU A 136 -2.25 -5.98 -8.79
N LEU A 137 -3.10 -6.92 -9.20
CA LEU A 137 -3.95 -7.72 -8.35
C LEU A 137 -3.49 -9.17 -8.34
N GLY A 138 -3.10 -9.66 -7.17
CA GLY A 138 -2.83 -11.07 -6.95
C GLY A 138 -4.13 -11.84 -6.69
N ILE A 139 -4.45 -12.80 -7.56
CA ILE A 139 -5.65 -13.62 -7.44
C ILE A 139 -5.28 -15.05 -7.09
N LYS A 140 -5.99 -15.62 -6.11
CA LYS A 140 -5.88 -17.06 -5.82
C LYS A 140 -6.81 -17.79 -6.77
N LEU A 141 -6.22 -18.55 -7.69
CA LEU A 141 -6.96 -19.27 -8.72
C LEU A 141 -7.84 -20.35 -8.11
N ASP A 142 -9.07 -20.42 -8.62
CA ASP A 142 -9.96 -21.55 -8.41
C ASP A 142 -9.86 -22.45 -9.65
N GLN A 143 -9.21 -23.60 -9.50
CA GLN A 143 -9.02 -24.57 -10.58
C GLN A 143 -10.34 -25.24 -10.99
N ASN A 144 -11.39 -25.20 -10.16
CA ASN A 144 -12.70 -25.75 -10.53
C ASN A 144 -13.49 -24.79 -11.42
N GLU A 145 -13.28 -23.48 -11.27
CA GLU A 145 -13.97 -22.45 -12.05
C GLU A 145 -13.17 -21.96 -13.26
N SER A 146 -11.83 -22.03 -13.20
CA SER A 146 -10.96 -21.62 -14.30
C SER A 146 -11.05 -22.60 -15.48
N ASP A 147 -11.11 -22.08 -16.71
CA ASP A 147 -11.15 -22.87 -17.94
C ASP A 147 -9.84 -22.70 -18.72
N LEU A 148 -9.08 -23.80 -18.81
CA LEU A 148 -7.83 -23.90 -19.56
C LEU A 148 -7.97 -24.84 -20.77
N SER A 149 -9.19 -25.30 -21.09
CA SER A 149 -9.41 -26.31 -22.13
C SER A 149 -9.12 -25.80 -23.54
N GLN A 150 -9.21 -24.49 -23.76
CA GLN A 150 -8.93 -23.83 -25.03
C GLN A 150 -7.48 -23.36 -25.18
N ALA A 151 -6.62 -23.68 -24.21
CA ALA A 151 -5.24 -23.26 -24.20
C ALA A 151 -4.30 -24.35 -24.71
N ASP A 152 -3.50 -23.99 -25.71
CA ASP A 152 -2.36 -24.79 -26.17
C ASP A 152 -1.07 -24.12 -25.68
N PHE A 153 -0.56 -24.63 -24.55
CA PHE A 153 0.67 -24.13 -23.94
C PHE A 153 1.94 -24.52 -24.72
N GLU A 154 1.91 -25.60 -25.50
CA GLU A 154 3.03 -26.00 -26.36
C GLU A 154 3.16 -25.07 -27.56
N SER A 155 2.03 -24.82 -28.24
CA SER A 155 1.95 -23.93 -29.40
C SER A 155 1.88 -22.45 -29.01
N GLN A 156 1.70 -22.12 -27.72
CA GLN A 156 1.47 -20.75 -27.21
C GLN A 156 0.29 -20.05 -27.88
N THR A 157 -0.77 -20.80 -28.17
CA THR A 157 -1.98 -20.30 -28.83
C THR A 157 -3.23 -20.66 -28.05
N GLY A 158 -4.31 -19.92 -28.29
CA GLY A 158 -5.58 -20.12 -27.59
C GLY A 158 -5.79 -19.18 -26.43
N LYS A 159 -6.85 -19.44 -25.65
CA LYS A 159 -7.32 -18.55 -24.59
C LYS A 159 -7.47 -19.31 -23.28
N VAL A 160 -7.13 -18.65 -22.18
CA VAL A 160 -7.36 -19.13 -20.82
C VAL A 160 -8.34 -18.21 -20.12
N ARG A 161 -9.31 -18.79 -19.42
CA ARG A 161 -10.17 -18.07 -18.49
C ARG A 161 -9.73 -18.39 -17.08
N LEU A 162 -9.14 -17.41 -16.42
CA LEU A 162 -8.69 -17.50 -15.04
C LEU A 162 -9.75 -16.90 -14.13
N ILE A 163 -10.22 -17.69 -13.17
CA ILE A 163 -11.15 -17.24 -12.14
C ILE A 163 -10.47 -17.41 -10.80
N GLY A 164 -10.48 -16.36 -9.99
CA GLY A 164 -9.82 -16.39 -8.68
C GLY A 164 -10.46 -15.46 -7.68
N GLY A 165 -10.45 -15.88 -6.42
CA GLY A 165 -10.93 -15.07 -5.30
C GLY A 165 -9.83 -14.16 -4.76
N LEU A 166 -10.21 -12.95 -4.37
CA LEU A 166 -9.38 -12.03 -3.61
C LEU A 166 -10.23 -11.17 -2.67
N THR A 167 -9.59 -10.48 -1.74
CA THR A 167 -10.26 -9.54 -0.83
C THR A 167 -9.61 -8.18 -1.00
N LEU A 168 -10.41 -7.19 -1.40
CA LEU A 168 -9.99 -5.81 -1.59
C LEU A 168 -10.79 -4.94 -0.63
N ASN A 169 -10.12 -4.17 0.23
CA ASN A 169 -10.76 -3.29 1.22
C ASN A 169 -11.86 -3.99 2.03
N TYR A 170 -11.58 -5.20 2.51
CA TYR A 170 -12.53 -6.06 3.25
C TYR A 170 -13.72 -6.59 2.42
N THR A 171 -13.86 -6.19 1.16
CA THR A 171 -14.83 -6.72 0.20
C THR A 171 -14.28 -7.96 -0.47
N LYS A 172 -15.01 -9.08 -0.33
CA LYS A 172 -14.70 -10.31 -1.07
C LYS A 172 -15.13 -10.14 -2.51
N VAL A 173 -14.18 -10.31 -3.42
CA VAL A 173 -14.43 -10.19 -4.85
C VAL A 173 -13.89 -11.43 -5.56
N ARG A 174 -14.48 -11.73 -6.70
CA ARG A 174 -14.05 -12.73 -7.65
C ARG A 174 -13.51 -12.01 -8.87
N CYS A 175 -12.26 -12.26 -9.22
CA CYS A 175 -11.71 -11.77 -10.47
C CYS A 175 -11.92 -12.82 -11.56
N ILE A 176 -12.41 -12.36 -12.71
CA ILE A 176 -12.57 -13.16 -13.92
C ILE A 176 -11.70 -12.51 -14.99
N ALA A 177 -10.78 -13.27 -15.55
CA ALA A 177 -9.80 -12.81 -16.51
C ALA A 177 -9.72 -13.75 -17.72
N ASP A 178 -10.10 -13.25 -18.89
CA ASP A 178 -9.94 -13.92 -20.18
C ASP A 178 -8.64 -13.43 -20.83
N ILE A 179 -7.66 -14.31 -20.97
CA ILE A 179 -6.32 -13.98 -21.46
C ILE A 179 -5.98 -14.80 -22.70
N ASP A 180 -5.39 -14.15 -23.69
CA ASP A 180 -4.89 -14.79 -24.90
C ASP A 180 -3.43 -15.20 -24.70
N LEU A 181 -3.10 -16.48 -24.92
CA LEU A 181 -1.75 -17.01 -24.68
C LEU A 181 -0.69 -16.43 -25.64
N ALA A 182 -1.08 -16.03 -26.85
CA ALA A 182 -0.14 -15.49 -27.82
C ALA A 182 0.34 -14.09 -27.44
N THR A 183 -0.48 -13.34 -26.70
CA THR A 183 -0.18 -11.95 -26.29
C THR A 183 0.07 -11.80 -24.79
N LEU A 184 -0.34 -12.78 -23.97
CA LEU A 184 -0.36 -12.72 -22.51
C LEU A 184 -1.17 -11.55 -21.94
N SER A 185 -2.12 -11.07 -22.73
CA SER A 185 -3.00 -9.95 -22.41
C SER A 185 -4.44 -10.32 -22.75
N GLY A 186 -5.39 -9.56 -22.20
CA GLY A 186 -6.78 -9.89 -22.35
C GLY A 186 -7.72 -8.91 -21.68
N GLN A 187 -8.86 -9.41 -21.22
CA GLN A 187 -9.89 -8.63 -20.54
C GLN A 187 -10.21 -9.25 -19.19
N GLY A 188 -10.34 -8.44 -18.16
CA GLY A 188 -10.66 -8.86 -16.82
C GLY A 188 -11.65 -7.91 -16.15
N HIS A 189 -12.40 -8.46 -15.20
CA HIS A 189 -13.31 -7.70 -14.36
C HIS A 189 -13.41 -8.34 -12.98
N LEU A 190 -13.99 -7.61 -12.04
CA LEU A 190 -14.29 -8.09 -10.70
C LEU A 190 -15.79 -8.32 -10.54
N GLU A 191 -16.17 -9.34 -9.80
CA GLU A 191 -17.53 -9.55 -9.32
C GLU A 191 -17.51 -9.49 -7.79
N ILE A 192 -18.41 -8.70 -7.21
CA ILE A 192 -18.54 -8.60 -5.76
C ILE A 192 -19.28 -9.85 -5.27
N ILE A 193 -18.65 -10.60 -4.37
CA ILE A 193 -19.29 -11.74 -3.72
C ILE A 193 -20.02 -11.19 -2.49
N THR A 194 -21.29 -10.84 -2.66
CA THR A 194 -22.17 -10.51 -1.54
C THR A 194 -22.44 -11.78 -0.75
N GLY A 195 -21.81 -11.91 0.43
CA GLY A 195 -22.00 -13.01 1.37
C GLY A 195 -23.26 -12.87 2.21
#